data_AF-Q649G0-F1
#
_entry.id   AF-Q649G0-F1
#
_cell.length_a   1.000
_cell.length_b   1.000
_cell.length_c   1.000
_cell.angle_alpha   90.00
_cell.angle_beta   90.00
_cell.angle_gamma   90.00
#
_symmetry.space_group_name_H-M   'P 1'
#
loop_
_entity.id
_entity.type
_entity.pdbx_description
1 polymer ?
#
loop_
_entity_poly.entity_id
_entity_poly.type
_entity_poly.pdbx_seq_one_letter_code
_entity_poly.pdbx_strand_id
1 'polypeptide(L)'
;MLLYNRQMSKSEEITGIVILCVLLLVPIAGASYSFDGVPYTDKLDLVAHGTLKGGVYVGESQKLDFPPCTRTFNVPGEVKWARLYVGVWGGTERYEGWVHTTFNGHDFSKTYLRGENDDNPNVYCSGHGVYWVYYDVTDEALSGLNTAIANTSRGERGNKLDGRVYSIILAAVYEDTNAPYITYWVADG
;
A
#
# COMPACT_ATOMS: atom_id res chain seq x y z
N MET A 1 -10.86 58.42 -40.17
CA MET A 1 -9.70 58.43 -41.10
C MET A 1 -8.69 59.40 -40.48
N LEU A 2 -7.51 59.02 -39.98
CA LEU A 2 -6.59 57.92 -40.31
C LEU A 2 -6.14 57.20 -39.04
N LEU A 3 -6.28 55.86 -39.01
CA LEU A 3 -5.60 55.02 -38.02
C LEU A 3 -4.12 54.97 -38.40
N TYR A 4 -3.27 55.49 -37.52
CA TYR A 4 -1.82 55.48 -37.67
C TYR A 4 -1.32 54.03 -37.59
N ASN A 5 -1.08 53.42 -38.75
CA ASN A 5 -0.57 52.07 -38.86
C ASN A 5 0.96 52.12 -38.71
N ARG A 6 1.45 52.08 -37.47
CA ARG A 6 2.90 52.05 -37.18
C ARG A 6 3.46 50.73 -37.71
N GLN A 7 4.35 50.81 -38.70
CA GLN A 7 5.15 49.68 -39.15
C GLN A 7 6.05 49.22 -38.00
N MET A 8 5.99 47.93 -37.65
CA MET A 8 6.91 47.34 -36.67
C MET A 8 8.33 47.37 -37.24
N SER A 9 9.29 47.67 -36.38
CA SER A 9 10.70 47.52 -36.72
C SER A 9 11.05 46.03 -36.82
N LYS A 10 12.05 45.69 -37.65
CA LYS A 10 12.52 44.30 -37.80
C LYS A 10 12.88 43.66 -36.46
N SER A 11 13.37 44.43 -35.48
CA SER A 11 13.67 43.93 -34.14
C SER A 11 12.40 43.57 -33.35
N GLU A 12 11.33 44.36 -33.46
CA GLU A 12 10.04 44.08 -32.80
C GLU A 12 9.38 42.82 -33.40
N GLU A 13 9.49 42.63 -34.72
CA GLU A 13 9.01 41.42 -35.40
C GLU A 13 9.78 40.17 -34.93
N ILE A 14 11.11 40.25 -34.83
CA ILE A 14 11.94 39.14 -34.35
C ILE A 14 11.62 38.82 -32.90
N THR A 15 11.51 39.83 -32.03
CA THR A 15 11.13 39.63 -30.63
C THR A 15 9.75 38.99 -30.50
N GLY A 16 8.77 39.42 -31.30
CA GLY A 16 7.43 38.84 -31.32
C GLY A 16 7.44 37.36 -31.74
N ILE A 17 8.21 37.00 -32.77
CA ILE A 17 8.35 35.61 -33.24
C ILE A 17 9.01 34.76 -32.17
N VAL A 18 10.08 35.25 -31.52
CA VAL A 18 10.78 34.50 -30.45
C VAL A 18 9.85 34.24 -29.27
N ILE A 19 9.07 35.23 -28.82
CA ILE A 19 8.10 35.06 -27.73
C ILE A 19 7.02 34.04 -28.13
N LEU A 20 6.50 34.11 -29.35
CA LEU A 20 5.50 33.16 -29.83
C LEU A 20 6.07 31.73 -29.90
N CYS A 21 7.30 31.56 -30.39
CA CYS A 21 7.97 30.27 -30.40
C CYS A 21 8.18 29.71 -28.98
N VAL A 22 8.56 30.53 -28.00
CA VAL A 22 8.70 30.12 -26.59
C VAL A 22 7.35 29.69 -26.02
N LEU A 23 6.26 30.41 -26.33
CA LEU A 23 4.91 30.06 -25.87
C LEU A 23 4.40 28.74 -26.48
N LEU A 24 4.77 28.44 -27.72
CA LEU A 24 4.44 27.18 -28.39
C LEU A 24 5.26 25.98 -27.88
N LEU A 25 6.37 26.24 -27.17
CA LEU A 25 7.23 25.22 -26.57
C LEU A 25 6.86 24.90 -25.11
N VAL A 26 5.93 25.65 -24.50
CA VAL A 26 5.42 25.31 -23.17
C VAL A 26 4.49 24.09 -23.31
N PRO A 27 4.76 22.95 -22.66
CA PRO A 27 3.84 21.83 -22.70
C PRO A 27 2.47 22.30 -22.18
N ILE A 28 1.42 22.00 -22.94
CA ILE A 28 0.05 22.21 -22.51
C ILE A 28 -0.09 21.46 -21.19
N ALA A 29 -0.37 22.17 -20.09
CA ALA A 29 -0.78 21.55 -18.84
C ALA A 29 -2.15 20.89 -19.08
N GLY A 30 -2.13 19.68 -19.66
CA GLY A 30 -3.31 18.86 -19.86
C GLY A 30 -3.69 18.23 -18.54
N ALA A 31 -4.94 18.42 -18.12
CA ALA A 31 -5.52 17.56 -17.09
C ALA A 31 -5.68 16.15 -17.70
N SER A 32 -4.84 15.21 -17.28
CA SER A 32 -5.00 13.80 -17.64
C SER A 32 -6.05 13.20 -16.73
N TYR A 33 -7.27 13.05 -17.22
CA TYR A 33 -8.33 12.32 -16.54
C TYR A 33 -8.35 10.88 -17.06
N SER A 34 -8.17 9.92 -16.15
CA SER A 34 -8.36 8.49 -16.38
C SER A 34 -9.33 8.00 -15.32
N PHE A 35 -10.39 7.31 -15.74
CA PHE A 35 -11.37 6.71 -14.83
C PHE A 35 -10.71 5.70 -13.89
N ASP A 36 -9.64 5.05 -14.36
CA ASP A 36 -8.85 4.04 -13.63
C ASP A 36 -7.56 4.62 -13.01
N GLY A 37 -7.38 5.95 -13.05
CA GLY A 37 -6.13 6.62 -12.68
C GLY A 37 -5.08 6.59 -13.79
N VAL A 38 -4.13 7.53 -13.76
CA VAL A 38 -2.90 7.44 -14.57
C VAL A 38 -2.12 6.21 -14.08
N PRO A 39 -1.49 5.40 -14.96
CA PRO A 39 -0.69 4.27 -14.53
C PRO A 39 0.53 4.81 -13.76
N TYR A 40 0.41 4.89 -12.44
CA TYR A 40 1.54 5.09 -11.57
C TYR A 40 2.30 3.77 -11.45
N THR A 41 3.58 3.88 -11.11
CA THR A 41 4.34 2.81 -10.44
C THR A 41 3.70 2.38 -9.10
N ASP A 42 2.66 3.08 -8.66
CA ASP A 42 1.89 2.91 -7.41
C ASP A 42 0.51 2.29 -7.68
N LYS A 43 0.42 1.36 -8.65
CA LYS A 43 -0.83 0.67 -8.98
C LYS A 43 -1.16 -0.31 -7.86
N LEU A 44 -2.37 -0.21 -7.30
CA LEU A 44 -2.92 -1.28 -6.46
C LEU A 44 -3.12 -2.53 -7.33
N ASP A 45 -2.51 -3.64 -6.91
CA ASP A 45 -2.67 -4.92 -7.57
C ASP A 45 -3.99 -5.56 -7.16
N LEU A 46 -4.79 -5.96 -8.15
CA LEU A 46 -6.01 -6.72 -7.89
C LEU A 46 -5.62 -8.14 -7.47
N VAL A 47 -5.68 -8.41 -6.16
CA VAL A 47 -5.23 -9.68 -5.57
C VAL A 47 -6.34 -10.70 -5.34
N ALA A 48 -7.60 -10.26 -5.28
CA ALA A 48 -8.74 -11.16 -5.24
C ALA A 48 -10.01 -10.51 -5.79
N HIS A 49 -10.84 -11.29 -6.46
CA HIS A 49 -12.19 -10.86 -6.85
C HIS A 49 -13.09 -12.08 -7.07
N GLY A 50 -14.40 -11.88 -6.98
CA GLY A 50 -15.35 -12.94 -7.26
C GLY A 50 -16.76 -12.66 -6.77
N THR A 51 -17.59 -13.70 -6.85
CA THR A 51 -18.98 -13.69 -6.40
C THR A 51 -19.23 -14.93 -5.55
N LEU A 52 -19.77 -14.75 -4.34
CA LEU A 52 -20.09 -15.84 -3.41
C LEU A 52 -21.25 -15.46 -2.48
N LYS A 53 -21.81 -16.43 -1.75
CA LYS A 53 -22.74 -16.16 -0.64
C LYS A 53 -21.93 -15.98 0.64
N GLY A 54 -21.88 -14.77 1.19
CA GLY A 54 -20.97 -14.49 2.30
C GLY A 54 -20.60 -13.01 2.42
N GLY A 55 -19.36 -12.73 2.83
CA GLY A 55 -18.93 -11.39 3.19
C GLY A 55 -17.43 -11.15 3.07
N VAL A 56 -17.04 -9.88 3.26
CA VAL A 56 -15.66 -9.47 3.50
C VAL A 56 -15.53 -9.11 4.97
N TYR A 57 -14.56 -9.70 5.64
CA TYR A 57 -14.16 -9.42 7.00
C TYR A 57 -12.86 -8.61 6.99
N VAL A 58 -12.84 -7.50 7.74
CA VAL A 58 -11.60 -6.77 8.03
C VAL A 58 -11.52 -6.58 9.53
N GLY A 59 -10.56 -7.28 10.14
CA GLY A 59 -10.21 -7.09 11.55
C GLY A 59 -8.90 -6.32 11.64
N GLU A 60 -8.84 -5.31 12.49
CA GLU A 60 -7.66 -4.48 12.68
C GLU A 60 -7.35 -4.30 14.17
N SER A 61 -6.07 -4.13 14.49
CA SER A 61 -5.66 -3.53 15.76
C SER A 61 -4.99 -2.17 15.56
N GLN A 62 -5.59 -1.10 16.07
CA GLN A 62 -4.97 0.23 16.05
C GLN A 62 -4.26 0.48 17.38
N LYS A 63 -2.99 0.06 17.48
CA LYS A 63 -2.14 0.39 18.65
C LYS A 63 -0.67 0.22 18.30
N LEU A 64 0.09 1.30 18.45
CA LEU A 64 1.54 1.25 18.48
C LEU A 64 2.01 0.57 19.78
N ASP A 65 2.60 -0.61 19.64
CA ASP A 65 2.98 -1.46 20.77
C ASP A 65 4.36 -2.09 20.58
N PHE A 66 4.95 -2.56 21.68
CA PHE A 66 6.23 -3.25 21.66
C PHE A 66 6.03 -4.73 21.29
N PRO A 67 6.86 -5.29 20.39
CA PRO A 67 6.81 -6.71 20.06
C PRO A 67 7.26 -7.60 21.25
N PRO A 68 6.77 -8.85 21.36
CA PRO A 68 5.82 -9.48 20.44
C PRO A 68 4.39 -8.98 20.63
N CYS A 69 3.68 -8.79 19.52
CA CYS A 69 2.30 -8.32 19.50
C CYS A 69 1.36 -9.46 19.05
N THR A 70 0.43 -9.84 19.92
CA THR A 70 -0.60 -10.86 19.62
C THR A 70 -1.93 -10.20 19.31
N ARG A 71 -2.60 -10.64 18.24
CA ARG A 71 -3.96 -10.23 17.87
C ARG A 71 -4.81 -11.41 17.49
N THR A 72 -6.10 -11.29 17.77
CA THR A 72 -7.10 -12.30 17.46
C THR A 72 -8.19 -11.74 16.56
N PHE A 73 -8.70 -12.57 15.68
CA PHE A 73 -9.71 -12.23 14.70
C PHE A 73 -10.80 -13.30 14.71
N ASN A 74 -12.07 -12.91 14.57
CA ASN A 74 -13.17 -13.86 14.58
C ASN A 74 -13.92 -13.79 13.24
N VAL A 75 -13.52 -14.63 12.28
CA VAL A 75 -14.07 -14.63 10.93
C VAL A 75 -15.44 -15.34 10.92
N PRO A 76 -16.51 -14.76 10.36
CA PRO A 76 -17.87 -15.30 10.54
C PRO A 76 -18.19 -16.61 9.81
N GLY A 77 -17.37 -17.03 8.85
CA GLY A 77 -17.65 -18.20 8.02
C GLY A 77 -16.40 -18.81 7.40
N GLU A 78 -16.59 -19.72 6.45
CA GLU A 78 -15.52 -20.45 5.79
C GLU A 78 -14.67 -19.51 4.93
N VAL A 79 -13.37 -19.42 5.19
CA VAL A 79 -12.47 -18.53 4.45
C VAL A 79 -12.21 -19.05 3.04
N LYS A 80 -12.32 -18.18 2.03
CA LYS A 80 -11.99 -18.46 0.62
C LYS A 80 -10.78 -17.70 0.11
N TRP A 81 -10.44 -16.61 0.78
CA TRP A 81 -9.25 -15.80 0.53
C TRP A 81 -8.93 -15.04 1.80
N ALA A 82 -7.65 -14.96 2.19
CA ALA A 82 -7.26 -14.11 3.29
C ALA A 82 -5.82 -13.59 3.16
N ARG A 83 -5.63 -12.35 3.63
CA ARG A 83 -4.33 -11.70 3.70
C ARG A 83 -4.14 -11.03 5.05
N LEU A 84 -2.99 -11.30 5.67
CA LEU A 84 -2.58 -10.70 6.91
C LEU A 84 -1.57 -9.60 6.61
N TYR A 85 -1.78 -8.40 7.14
CA TYR A 85 -0.87 -7.27 7.04
C TYR A 85 -0.30 -6.93 8.41
N VAL A 86 1.02 -6.74 8.48
CA VAL A 86 1.73 -6.35 9.70
C VAL A 86 2.42 -5.01 9.47
N GLY A 87 1.97 -4.00 10.20
CA GLY A 87 2.52 -2.65 10.18
C GLY A 87 3.66 -2.50 11.17
N VAL A 88 4.89 -2.26 10.69
CA VAL A 88 6.08 -2.04 11.53
C VAL A 88 6.62 -0.63 11.35
N TRP A 89 6.80 0.08 12.46
CA TRP A 89 7.43 1.40 12.46
C TRP A 89 8.95 1.24 12.45
N GLY A 90 9.61 1.64 11.37
CA GLY A 90 11.06 1.59 11.18
C GLY A 90 11.81 2.71 11.91
N GLY A 91 11.13 3.85 12.16
CA GLY A 91 11.70 5.02 12.82
C GLY A 91 12.35 6.02 11.86
N THR A 92 13.10 5.54 10.87
CA THR A 92 13.66 6.34 9.77
C THR A 92 13.70 5.50 8.49
N GLU A 93 13.87 6.16 7.36
CA GLU A 93 14.05 5.54 6.05
C GLU A 93 15.29 4.65 5.94
N ARG A 94 16.31 4.82 6.80
CA ARG A 94 17.57 4.06 6.72
C ARG A 94 17.65 2.89 7.70
N TYR A 95 16.66 2.72 8.59
CA TYR A 95 16.74 1.71 9.64
C TYR A 95 16.22 0.37 9.16
N GLU A 96 17.11 -0.60 9.22
CA GLU A 96 16.88 -1.98 8.81
C GLU A 96 16.67 -2.89 10.01
N GLY A 97 16.01 -4.01 9.78
CA GLY A 97 15.77 -5.04 10.77
C GLY A 97 14.99 -6.21 10.19
N TRP A 98 14.23 -6.91 11.03
CA TRP A 98 13.35 -7.98 10.57
C TRP A 98 12.03 -7.98 11.34
N VAL A 99 10.98 -8.50 10.70
CA VAL A 99 9.72 -8.90 11.34
C VAL A 99 9.54 -10.40 11.16
N HIS A 100 9.06 -11.07 12.21
CA HIS A 100 8.74 -12.49 12.23
C HIS A 100 7.27 -12.61 12.58
N THR A 101 6.51 -13.30 11.74
CA THR A 101 5.07 -13.40 11.88
C THR A 101 4.63 -14.85 11.91
N THR A 102 3.76 -15.18 12.86
CA THR A 102 3.03 -16.44 12.88
C THR A 102 1.54 -16.20 12.83
N PHE A 103 0.81 -17.11 12.19
CA PHE A 103 -0.64 -17.07 12.09
C PHE A 103 -1.20 -18.47 12.31
N ASN A 104 -2.08 -18.64 13.29
CA ASN A 104 -2.61 -19.94 13.71
C ASN A 104 -1.54 -21.03 13.94
N GLY A 105 -0.35 -20.62 14.39
CA GLY A 105 0.79 -21.51 14.61
C GLY A 105 1.65 -21.78 13.37
N HIS A 106 1.23 -21.38 12.18
CA HIS A 106 2.07 -21.38 10.97
C HIS A 106 3.14 -20.27 11.04
N ASP A 107 4.36 -20.59 10.64
CA ASP A 107 5.53 -19.70 10.72
C ASP A 107 5.94 -19.22 9.30
N PHE A 108 5.86 -17.90 9.06
CA PHE A 108 6.21 -17.28 7.78
C PHE A 108 7.71 -16.91 7.65
N SER A 109 8.54 -17.37 8.58
CA SER A 109 9.96 -16.99 8.68
C SER A 109 10.17 -15.48 8.85
N LYS A 110 11.43 -15.08 9.01
CA LYS A 110 11.79 -13.66 9.13
C LYS A 110 11.71 -12.97 7.78
N THR A 111 10.92 -11.89 7.73
CA THR A 111 10.94 -10.92 6.63
C THR A 111 11.92 -9.80 6.98
N TYR A 112 12.93 -9.58 6.14
CA TYR A 112 13.88 -8.50 6.33
C TYR A 112 13.30 -7.18 5.84
N LEU A 113 13.48 -6.14 6.64
CA LEU A 113 13.09 -4.76 6.37
C LEU A 113 14.36 -3.97 6.06
N ARG A 114 14.53 -3.50 4.82
CA ARG A 114 15.81 -2.98 4.28
C ARG A 114 15.82 -1.46 4.05
N GLY A 115 14.94 -0.72 4.72
CA GLY A 115 14.91 0.74 4.63
C GLY A 115 14.45 1.24 3.27
N GLU A 116 15.06 2.34 2.84
CA GLU A 116 14.90 2.99 1.55
C GLU A 116 15.30 2.10 0.36
N ASN A 117 16.05 1.03 0.63
CA ASN A 117 16.50 0.06 -0.37
C ASN A 117 15.74 -1.28 -0.28
N ASP A 118 14.56 -1.29 0.34
CA ASP A 118 13.73 -2.48 0.40
C ASP A 118 13.14 -2.83 -0.96
N ASP A 119 13.54 -3.98 -1.47
CA ASP A 119 13.13 -4.58 -2.73
C ASP A 119 12.29 -5.85 -2.52
N ASN A 120 11.86 -6.10 -1.27
CA ASN A 120 11.07 -7.27 -0.95
C ASN A 120 9.66 -7.13 -1.54
N PRO A 121 9.22 -8.05 -2.42
CA PRO A 121 7.91 -7.97 -3.07
C PRO A 121 6.74 -8.09 -2.09
N ASN A 122 7.00 -8.55 -0.86
CA ASN A 122 5.99 -8.72 0.18
C ASN A 122 5.93 -7.54 1.17
N VAL A 123 6.67 -6.45 0.90
CA VAL A 123 6.78 -5.29 1.79
C VAL A 123 6.43 -4.02 1.02
N TYR A 124 5.38 -3.34 1.47
CA TYR A 124 5.11 -1.97 1.08
C TYR A 124 5.84 -1.04 2.05
N CYS A 125 6.89 -0.38 1.57
CA CYS A 125 7.69 0.54 2.35
C CYS A 125 7.42 1.97 1.90
N SER A 126 7.00 2.84 2.81
CA SER A 126 7.15 4.28 2.55
C SER A 126 8.60 4.67 2.80
N GLY A 127 9.12 5.59 1.98
CA GLY A 127 10.48 6.14 2.13
C GLY A 127 10.74 6.92 3.44
N HIS A 128 9.94 6.71 4.49
CA HIS A 128 10.10 7.21 5.86
C HIS A 128 10.07 6.09 6.92
N GLY A 129 10.31 4.84 6.50
CA GLY A 129 10.38 3.70 7.42
C GLY A 129 9.01 3.29 7.95
N VAL A 130 7.96 3.39 7.14
CA VAL A 130 6.68 2.74 7.42
C VAL A 130 6.63 1.48 6.58
N TYR A 131 6.66 0.32 7.24
CA TYR A 131 6.56 -0.97 6.56
C TYR A 131 5.17 -1.55 6.76
N TRP A 132 4.61 -2.08 5.68
CA TRP A 132 3.50 -3.02 5.68
C TRP A 132 3.96 -4.31 5.05
N VAL A 133 4.05 -5.37 5.84
CA VAL A 133 4.38 -6.71 5.34
C VAL A 133 3.09 -7.49 5.17
N TYR A 134 2.87 -8.08 4.01
CA TYR A 134 1.72 -8.94 3.78
C TYR A 134 2.10 -10.42 3.74
N TYR A 135 1.13 -11.25 4.14
CA TYR A 135 1.21 -12.71 4.08
C TYR A 135 -0.09 -13.24 3.50
N ASP A 136 -0.01 -14.10 2.48
CA ASP A 136 -1.15 -14.94 2.10
C ASP A 136 -1.38 -15.94 3.24
N VAL A 137 -2.57 -15.88 3.84
CA VAL A 137 -2.94 -16.74 4.96
C VAL A 137 -4.21 -17.52 4.64
N THR A 138 -4.54 -17.66 3.35
CA THR A 138 -5.79 -18.29 2.90
C THR A 138 -5.93 -19.72 3.41
N ASP A 139 -4.84 -20.50 3.36
CA ASP A 139 -4.84 -21.91 3.75
C ASP A 139 -4.79 -22.12 5.28
N GLU A 140 -4.27 -21.13 6.01
CA GLU A 140 -4.14 -21.16 7.47
C GLU A 140 -5.36 -20.56 8.18
N ALA A 141 -6.13 -19.73 7.50
CA ALA A 141 -7.25 -19.00 8.08
C ALA A 141 -8.45 -19.92 8.35
N LEU A 142 -9.00 -19.79 9.54
CA LEU A 142 -10.10 -20.59 10.05
C LEU A 142 -11.40 -19.79 10.05
N SER A 143 -12.52 -20.50 9.89
CA SER A 143 -13.80 -19.99 10.38
C SER A 143 -13.74 -19.85 11.90
N GLY A 144 -14.16 -18.69 12.42
CA GLY A 144 -14.07 -18.37 13.85
C GLY A 144 -12.72 -17.75 14.25
N LEU A 145 -12.19 -18.18 15.40
CA LEU A 145 -11.05 -17.55 16.04
C LEU A 145 -9.73 -17.86 15.33
N ASN A 146 -9.03 -16.81 14.93
CA ASN A 146 -7.69 -16.81 14.36
C ASN A 146 -6.75 -16.01 15.26
N THR A 147 -5.46 -16.34 15.29
CA THR A 147 -4.45 -15.64 16.10
C THR A 147 -3.22 -15.32 15.26
N ALA A 148 -2.85 -14.04 15.21
CA ALA A 148 -1.61 -13.55 14.63
C ALA A 148 -0.63 -13.11 15.73
N ILE A 149 0.66 -13.39 15.54
CA ILE A 149 1.73 -12.89 16.41
C ILE A 149 2.80 -12.26 15.53
N ALA A 150 3.19 -11.02 15.83
CA ALA A 150 4.29 -10.34 15.16
C ALA A 150 5.40 -10.01 16.16
N ASN A 151 6.63 -10.43 15.87
CA ASN A 151 7.83 -10.07 16.61
C ASN A 151 8.79 -9.31 15.69
N THR A 152 9.69 -8.50 16.23
CA THR A 152 10.70 -7.80 15.41
C THR A 152 12.09 -7.88 16.04
N SER A 153 13.09 -7.40 15.31
CA SER A 153 14.47 -7.25 15.80
C SER A 153 14.62 -6.19 16.91
N ARG A 154 13.54 -5.52 17.35
CA ARG A 154 13.61 -4.49 18.39
C ARG A 154 14.25 -5.04 19.66
N GLY A 155 15.27 -4.34 20.16
CA GLY A 155 16.00 -4.70 21.38
C GLY A 155 17.16 -5.67 21.15
N GLU A 156 17.34 -6.21 19.94
CA GLU A 156 18.53 -6.98 19.61
C GLU A 156 19.79 -6.10 19.62
N ARG A 157 20.92 -6.66 20.04
CA ARG A 157 22.20 -5.94 20.08
C ARG A 157 22.59 -5.50 18.66
N GLY A 158 22.75 -4.19 18.47
CA GLY A 158 23.14 -3.61 17.17
C GLY A 158 21.97 -3.32 16.23
N ASN A 159 20.73 -3.66 16.60
CA ASN A 159 19.54 -3.31 15.83
C ASN A 159 19.22 -1.81 15.97
N LYS A 160 18.90 -1.17 14.85
CA LYS A 160 18.48 0.24 14.80
C LYS A 160 17.00 0.43 14.50
N LEU A 161 16.32 -0.60 13.98
CA LEU A 161 14.88 -0.59 13.74
C LEU A 161 14.15 -0.17 15.01
N ASP A 162 13.25 0.81 14.92
CA ASP A 162 12.32 1.08 16.02
C ASP A 162 11.50 -0.21 16.26
N GLY A 163 10.88 -0.78 15.25
CA GLY A 163 10.33 -2.13 15.29
C GLY A 163 9.10 -2.29 16.17
N ARG A 164 8.49 -1.18 16.64
CA ARG A 164 7.14 -1.24 17.22
C ARG A 164 6.14 -1.62 16.13
N VAL A 165 5.19 -2.47 16.48
CA VAL A 165 4.09 -2.86 15.59
C VAL A 165 2.96 -1.88 15.82
N TYR A 166 2.49 -1.21 14.77
CA TYR A 166 1.41 -0.23 14.87
C TYR A 166 0.05 -0.78 14.43
N SER A 167 0.05 -1.85 13.64
CA SER A 167 -1.16 -2.56 13.30
C SER A 167 -0.90 -4.00 12.87
N ILE A 168 -1.88 -4.87 13.11
CA ILE A 168 -2.00 -6.19 12.48
C ILE A 168 -3.43 -6.25 11.95
N ILE A 169 -3.57 -6.47 10.64
CA ILE A 169 -4.86 -6.46 9.94
C ILE A 169 -5.06 -7.81 9.28
N LEU A 170 -6.22 -8.43 9.49
CA LEU A 170 -6.68 -9.58 8.71
C LEU A 170 -7.81 -9.13 7.78
N ALA A 171 -7.56 -9.17 6.48
CA ALA A 171 -8.60 -9.09 5.47
C ALA A 171 -8.95 -10.51 5.02
N ALA A 172 -10.22 -10.89 5.08
CA ALA A 172 -10.67 -12.21 4.66
C ALA A 172 -11.98 -12.12 3.88
N VAL A 173 -12.11 -12.94 2.86
CA VAL A 173 -13.36 -13.18 2.15
C VAL A 173 -13.87 -14.53 2.60
N TYR A 174 -15.11 -14.59 3.06
CA TYR A 174 -15.68 -15.80 3.64
C TYR A 174 -17.02 -16.16 3.01
N GLU A 175 -17.31 -17.46 2.93
CA GLU A 175 -18.63 -17.99 2.60
C GLU A 175 -19.47 -18.22 3.87
N ASP A 176 -20.74 -17.84 3.75
CA ASP A 176 -21.81 -18.20 4.67
C ASP A 176 -23.05 -18.52 3.82
N THR A 177 -23.48 -19.78 3.86
CA THR A 177 -24.63 -20.27 3.07
C THR A 177 -25.94 -19.53 3.36
N ASN A 178 -26.06 -18.89 4.54
CA ASN A 178 -27.22 -18.11 4.95
C ASN A 178 -27.14 -16.62 4.57
N ALA A 179 -25.97 -16.15 4.11
CA ALA A 179 -25.75 -14.77 3.69
C ALA A 179 -26.22 -14.52 2.24
N PRO A 180 -26.46 -13.25 1.85
CA PRO A 180 -26.73 -12.90 0.46
C PRO A 180 -25.50 -13.11 -0.44
N TYR A 181 -25.74 -13.13 -1.76
CA TYR A 181 -24.65 -13.04 -2.73
C TYR A 181 -24.01 -11.67 -2.71
N ILE A 182 -22.67 -11.64 -2.70
CA ILE A 182 -21.87 -10.42 -2.86
C ILE A 182 -20.98 -10.57 -4.10
N THR A 183 -20.58 -9.44 -4.68
CA THR A 183 -19.42 -9.38 -5.58
C THR A 183 -18.36 -8.52 -4.90
N TYR A 184 -17.11 -8.98 -4.91
CA TYR A 184 -16.02 -8.32 -4.20
C TYR A 184 -14.80 -8.15 -5.09
N TRP A 185 -13.98 -7.17 -4.73
CA TRP A 185 -12.64 -6.92 -5.25
C TRP A 185 -11.75 -6.52 -4.07
N VAL A 186 -10.57 -7.11 -3.99
CA VAL A 186 -9.51 -6.72 -3.06
C VAL A 186 -8.31 -6.31 -3.88
N ALA A 187 -7.84 -5.09 -3.65
CA ALA A 187 -6.64 -4.58 -4.26
C ALA A 187 -5.70 -4.04 -3.16
N ASP A 188 -4.41 -4.35 -3.26
CA ASP A 188 -3.38 -3.91 -2.32
C ASP A 188 -2.11 -3.42 -3.03
N GLY A 189 -1.32 -2.59 -2.34
CA GLY A 189 -0.19 -1.84 -2.90
C GLY A 189 0.17 -0.64 -2.03
#